data_AF-A0A4U9CZA7-F1
#
_entry.id   AF-A0A4U9CZA7-F1
#
_cell.length_a   1.000
_cell.length_b   1.000
_cell.length_c   1.000
_cell.angle_alpha   90.00
_cell.angle_beta   90.00
_cell.angle_gamma   90.00
#
_symmetry.space_group_name_H-M   'P 1'
#
loop_
_entity.id
_entity.type
_entity.pdbx_description
1 polymer ?
#
loop_
_entity_poly.entity_id
_entity_poly.type
_entity_poly.pdbx_seq_one_letter_code
_entity_poly.pdbx_strand_id
1 'polypeptide(L)'
;MFDRAALEKLGMQTVETTTPWFSGKIRFDGISLSKLMDLVAAKGKSARVIALNDYTTIVPIDDFHKFPVILALKMNGEYMRVRDKGPLFIVYPYDSSPDLQIKSIIPDRRGRLRKLLSSNSLSRQA
;
A
#
# COMPACT_ATOMS: atom_id res chain seq x y z
N MET A 1 -16.85 -8.21 3.19
CA MET A 1 -16.27 -6.85 3.36
C MET A 1 -14.97 -7.03 4.12
N PHE A 2 -13.86 -6.42 3.68
CA PHE A 2 -12.60 -6.48 4.41
C PHE A 2 -12.61 -5.43 5.52
N ASP A 3 -12.67 -5.85 6.77
CA ASP A 3 -12.43 -5.02 7.95
C ASP A 3 -11.00 -5.25 8.49
N ARG A 4 -10.62 -4.52 9.55
CA ARG A 4 -9.29 -4.64 10.17
C ARG A 4 -9.00 -6.07 10.65
N ALA A 5 -9.97 -6.72 11.31
CA ALA A 5 -9.76 -8.03 11.90
C ALA A 5 -9.63 -9.12 10.82
N ALA A 6 -10.35 -8.98 9.70
CA ALA A 6 -10.19 -9.82 8.52
C ALA A 6 -8.82 -9.63 7.86
N LEU A 7 -8.30 -8.39 7.79
CA LEU A 7 -6.97 -8.11 7.26
C LEU A 7 -5.87 -8.70 8.16
N GLU A 8 -5.90 -8.47 9.47
CA GLU A 8 -4.89 -8.97 10.42
C GLU A 8 -4.74 -10.50 10.39
N LYS A 9 -5.83 -11.23 10.12
CA LYS A 9 -5.83 -12.70 9.93
C LYS A 9 -5.05 -13.19 8.70
N LEU A 10 -4.72 -12.32 7.74
CA LEU A 10 -3.91 -12.67 6.56
C LEU A 10 -2.40 -12.77 6.87
N GLY A 11 -2.01 -12.47 8.11
CA GLY A 11 -0.64 -12.50 8.59
C GLY A 11 0.06 -11.16 8.42
N MET A 12 0.29 -10.49 9.55
CA MET A 12 1.07 -9.25 9.61
C MET A 12 2.53 -9.50 9.23
N GLN A 13 3.08 -8.61 8.42
CA GLN A 13 4.48 -8.50 8.05
C GLN A 13 5.03 -7.15 8.50
N THR A 14 6.29 -7.13 8.89
CA THR A 14 7.02 -5.91 9.27
C THR A 14 7.90 -5.44 8.12
N VAL A 15 7.89 -4.14 7.86
CA VAL A 15 8.84 -3.43 6.98
C VAL A 15 9.50 -2.32 7.79
N GLU A 16 10.83 -2.30 7.83
CA GLU A 16 11.60 -1.24 8.48
C GLU A 16 12.43 -0.49 7.44
N THR A 17 12.00 0.73 7.08
CA THR A 17 12.58 1.52 5.99
C THR A 17 12.72 2.98 6.37
N THR A 18 13.72 3.67 5.83
CA THR A 18 13.68 5.13 5.74
C THR A 18 12.59 5.56 4.76
N THR A 19 12.11 6.80 4.86
CA THR A 19 11.17 7.39 3.88
C THR A 19 11.42 8.89 3.74
N PRO A 20 11.18 9.53 2.59
CA PRO A 20 11.39 10.98 2.42
C PRO A 20 10.55 11.89 3.33
N TRP A 21 9.53 11.36 4.01
CA TRP A 21 8.57 12.13 4.82
C TRP A 21 8.65 11.86 6.33
N PHE A 22 9.55 10.98 6.79
CA PHE A 22 9.84 10.75 8.21
C PHE A 22 11.36 10.84 8.44
N SER A 23 11.76 11.35 9.61
CA SER A 23 13.16 11.31 10.00
C SER A 23 13.55 9.93 10.50
N GLY A 24 14.64 9.37 9.97
CA GLY A 24 15.16 8.06 10.33
C GLY A 24 14.41 6.88 9.71
N LYS A 25 14.74 5.67 10.21
CA LYS A 25 14.09 4.42 9.84
C LYS A 25 12.81 4.24 10.67
N ILE A 26 11.69 3.98 9.99
CA ILE A 26 10.38 3.76 10.61
C ILE A 26 9.98 2.31 10.43
N ARG A 27 9.39 1.74 11.48
CA ARG A 27 8.80 0.40 11.48
C ARG A 27 7.33 0.49 11.09
N PHE A 28 6.93 -0.25 10.07
CA PHE A 28 5.54 -0.42 9.66
C PHE A 28 5.15 -1.89 9.79
N ASP A 29 4.01 -2.18 10.40
CA ASP A 29 3.45 -3.54 10.43
C ASP A 29 2.12 -3.54 9.64
N GLY A 30 1.95 -4.50 8.72
CA GLY A 30 0.82 -4.54 7.80
C GLY A 30 0.69 -5.83 7.00
N ILE A 31 -0.21 -5.84 6.01
CA ILE A 31 -0.48 -7.04 5.19
C ILE A 31 0.25 -6.93 3.85
N SER A 32 0.89 -8.01 3.41
CA SER A 32 1.48 -8.12 2.06
C SER A 32 0.45 -7.81 0.97
N LEU A 33 0.74 -6.85 0.09
CA LEU A 33 -0.14 -6.59 -1.05
C LEU A 33 -0.14 -7.73 -2.07
N SER A 34 1.00 -8.43 -2.26
CA SER A 34 1.05 -9.67 -3.06
C SER A 34 0.00 -10.66 -2.58
N LYS A 35 0.07 -11.07 -1.30
CA LYS A 35 -0.89 -12.03 -0.72
C LYS A 35 -2.34 -11.55 -0.79
N LEU A 36 -2.56 -10.24 -0.67
CA LEU A 36 -3.91 -9.66 -0.78
C LEU A 36 -4.43 -9.72 -2.23
N MET A 37 -3.57 -9.54 -3.24
CA MET A 37 -3.93 -9.71 -4.66
C MET A 37 -4.21 -11.17 -5.00
N ASP A 38 -3.39 -12.09 -4.49
CA ASP A 38 -3.57 -13.53 -4.64
C ASP A 38 -4.92 -13.98 -4.04
N LEU A 39 -5.22 -13.52 -2.82
CA LEU A 39 -6.46 -13.84 -2.09
C LEU A 39 -7.73 -13.39 -2.83
N VAL A 40 -7.70 -12.20 -3.45
CA VAL A 40 -8.85 -11.68 -4.23
C VAL A 40 -8.85 -12.17 -5.69
N ALA A 41 -7.92 -13.07 -6.05
CA ALA A 41 -7.71 -13.58 -7.40
C ALA A 41 -7.67 -12.45 -8.46
N ALA A 42 -6.87 -11.40 -8.19
CA ALA A 42 -6.78 -10.23 -9.05
C ALA A 42 -6.27 -10.59 -10.46
N LYS A 43 -7.08 -10.30 -11.50
CA LYS A 43 -6.74 -10.55 -12.91
C LYS A 43 -6.39 -9.28 -13.70
N GLY A 44 -6.45 -8.12 -13.06
CA GLY A 44 -6.09 -6.84 -13.68
C GLY A 44 -4.58 -6.64 -13.73
N LYS A 45 -4.11 -5.71 -14.58
CA LYS A 45 -2.69 -5.28 -14.60
C LYS A 45 -2.38 -4.18 -13.58
N SER A 46 -3.41 -3.52 -13.05
CA SER A 46 -3.25 -2.43 -12.08
C SER A 46 -4.36 -2.41 -11.04
N ALA A 47 -3.99 -1.99 -9.83
CA ALA A 47 -4.90 -1.73 -8.73
C ALA A 47 -5.20 -0.22 -8.66
N ARG A 48 -6.48 0.13 -8.57
CA ARG A 48 -6.92 1.50 -8.25
C ARG A 48 -6.95 1.63 -6.72
N VAL A 49 -6.13 2.52 -6.21
CA VAL A 49 -5.93 2.77 -4.78
C VAL A 49 -6.61 4.09 -4.44
N ILE A 50 -7.70 4.04 -3.65
CA ILE A 50 -8.51 5.21 -3.30
C ILE A 50 -8.32 5.58 -1.83
N ALA A 51 -8.12 6.87 -1.59
CA ALA A 51 -7.81 7.44 -0.29
C ALA A 51 -9.03 7.87 0.56
N LEU A 52 -8.85 8.08 1.87
CA LEU A 52 -9.84 8.71 2.77
C LEU A 52 -9.97 10.21 2.51
N ASN A 53 -8.95 10.83 1.92
CA ASN A 53 -9.02 12.17 1.36
C ASN A 53 -9.31 12.14 -0.16
N ASP A 54 -9.90 11.04 -0.64
CA ASP A 54 -10.33 10.73 -2.02
C ASP A 54 -9.28 10.86 -3.14
N TYR A 55 -8.03 11.21 -2.79
CA TYR A 55 -6.85 11.01 -3.65
C TYR A 55 -6.82 9.59 -4.22
N THR A 56 -6.65 9.47 -5.53
CA THR A 56 -6.64 8.18 -6.21
C THR A 56 -5.34 8.03 -6.98
N THR A 57 -4.68 6.87 -6.80
CA THR A 57 -3.52 6.47 -7.60
C THR A 57 -3.77 5.11 -8.26
N ILE A 58 -3.03 4.84 -9.33
CA ILE A 58 -3.06 3.58 -10.07
C ILE A 58 -1.69 2.96 -9.94
N VAL A 59 -1.63 1.74 -9.40
CA VAL A 59 -0.39 1.03 -9.11
C VAL A 59 -0.35 -0.25 -9.95
N PRO A 60 0.75 -0.55 -10.67
CA PRO A 60 0.91 -1.85 -11.34
C PRO A 60 0.84 -2.99 -10.32
N ILE A 61 0.09 -4.05 -10.61
CA ILE A 61 0.03 -5.22 -9.71
C ILE A 61 1.39 -5.92 -9.66
N ASP A 62 2.16 -5.89 -10.76
CA ASP A 62 3.53 -6.40 -10.83
C ASP A 62 4.47 -5.75 -9.80
N ASP A 63 4.27 -4.47 -9.44
CA ASP A 63 5.07 -3.79 -8.40
C ASP A 63 4.85 -4.45 -7.01
N PHE A 64 3.67 -5.05 -6.75
CA PHE A 64 3.39 -5.76 -5.50
C PHE A 64 4.02 -7.14 -5.41
N HIS A 65 4.33 -7.76 -6.55
CA HIS A 65 5.06 -9.03 -6.62
C HIS A 65 6.58 -8.81 -6.73
N LYS A 66 7.02 -7.71 -7.35
CA LYS A 66 8.44 -7.34 -7.47
C LYS A 66 9.05 -6.84 -6.16
N PHE A 67 8.28 -6.15 -5.31
CA PHE A 67 8.76 -5.54 -4.07
C PHE A 67 7.98 -6.03 -2.84
N PRO A 68 8.58 -6.03 -1.63
CA PRO A 68 7.87 -6.36 -0.39
C PRO A 68 6.92 -5.23 0.07
N VAL A 69 5.94 -4.89 -0.77
CA VAL A 69 4.97 -3.82 -0.51
C VAL A 69 3.92 -4.29 0.49
N ILE A 70 3.70 -3.49 1.54
CA ILE A 70 2.68 -3.77 2.55
C ILE A 70 1.58 -2.69 2.58
N LEU A 71 0.37 -3.12 2.89
CA LEU A 71 -0.70 -2.28 3.39
C LEU A 71 -0.51 -2.18 4.92
N ALA A 72 0.21 -1.16 5.38
CA ALA A 72 0.47 -0.89 6.78
C ALA A 72 -0.83 -0.58 7.54
N LEU A 73 -0.91 -1.10 8.77
CA LEU A 73 -1.94 -0.76 9.78
C LEU A 73 -1.33 -0.09 11.01
N LYS A 74 -0.06 -0.41 11.30
CA LYS A 74 0.69 0.12 12.44
C LYS A 74 1.96 0.84 11.98
N MET A 75 2.37 1.82 12.78
CA MET A 75 3.62 2.55 12.65
C MET A 75 4.27 2.61 14.04
N ASN A 76 5.51 2.15 14.15
CA ASN A 76 6.26 2.03 15.41
C ASN A 76 5.46 1.32 16.53
N GLY A 77 4.75 0.24 16.19
CA GLY A 77 3.94 -0.56 17.11
C GLY A 77 2.52 -0.04 17.40
N GLU A 78 2.24 1.25 17.21
CA GLU A 78 0.90 1.83 17.38
C GLU A 78 0.05 1.74 16.11
N TYR A 79 -1.28 1.60 16.24
CA TYR A 79 -2.20 1.74 15.11
C TYR A 79 -2.17 3.16 14.54
N MET A 80 -2.03 3.28 13.22
CA MET A 80 -1.96 4.59 12.55
C MET A 80 -3.27 5.36 12.71
N ARG A 81 -3.19 6.56 13.28
CA ARG A 81 -4.34 7.47 13.43
C ARG A 81 -4.64 8.12 12.08
N VAL A 82 -5.88 8.58 11.87
CA VAL A 82 -6.30 9.21 10.60
C VAL A 82 -5.44 10.44 10.24
N ARG A 83 -5.04 11.24 11.23
CA ARG A 83 -4.12 12.38 11.01
C ARG A 83 -2.71 11.93 10.58
N ASP A 84 -2.30 10.75 11.03
CA ASP A 84 -0.98 10.13 10.87
C ASP A 84 -1.00 9.10 9.72
N LYS A 85 -1.62 9.47 8.58
CA LYS A 85 -1.80 8.67 7.34
C LYS A 85 -2.67 7.39 7.47
N GLY A 86 -3.17 7.06 8.66
CA GLY A 86 -4.02 5.89 8.91
C GLY A 86 -5.46 5.99 8.39
N PRO A 87 -6.27 4.92 8.55
CA PRO A 87 -5.96 3.67 9.25
C PRO A 87 -5.16 2.67 8.40
N LEU A 88 -5.00 2.94 7.11
CA LEU A 88 -4.30 2.11 6.14
C LEU A 88 -3.37 2.99 5.29
N PHE A 89 -2.14 2.54 5.05
CA PHE A 89 -1.16 3.23 4.21
C PHE A 89 -0.35 2.21 3.40
N ILE A 90 -0.09 2.47 2.11
CA ILE A 90 0.77 1.60 1.30
C ILE A 90 2.21 2.02 1.51
N VAL A 91 3.04 1.08 1.96
CA VAL A 91 4.46 1.27 2.22
C VAL A 91 5.26 0.45 1.24
N TYR A 92 6.02 1.16 0.41
CA TYR A 92 7.14 0.58 -0.34
C TYR A 92 8.39 0.63 0.55
N PRO A 93 9.14 -0.47 0.69
CA PRO A 93 10.41 -0.50 1.42
C PRO A 93 11.50 0.23 0.62
N TYR A 94 11.57 1.56 0.78
CA TYR A 94 12.51 2.46 0.10
C TYR A 94 13.97 2.01 0.18
N ASP A 95 14.37 1.40 1.29
CA ASP A 95 15.73 0.89 1.51
C ASP A 95 16.02 -0.42 0.73
N SER A 96 15.02 -1.14 0.21
CA SER A 96 15.21 -2.50 -0.32
C SER A 96 15.60 -2.58 -1.80
N SER A 97 15.58 -1.47 -2.54
CA SER A 97 15.98 -1.45 -3.95
C SER A 97 16.27 -0.01 -4.43
N PRO A 98 17.36 0.21 -5.20
CA PRO A 98 17.61 1.50 -5.86
C PRO A 98 16.45 1.95 -6.76
N ASP A 99 15.73 1.02 -7.38
CA ASP A 99 14.54 1.32 -8.20
C ASP A 99 13.50 2.14 -7.41
N LEU A 100 13.30 1.83 -6.13
CA LEU A 100 12.33 2.50 -5.26
C LEU A 100 12.81 3.89 -4.80
N GLN A 101 14.12 4.13 -4.82
CA GLN A 101 14.72 5.42 -4.47
C GLN A 101 14.66 6.41 -5.64
N ILE A 102 14.76 5.90 -6.87
CA ILE A 102 14.61 6.68 -8.10
C ILE A 102 13.13 6.94 -8.41
N LYS A 103 12.29 5.91 -8.26
CA LYS A 103 10.86 5.93 -8.62
C LYS A 103 10.03 6.44 -7.43
N SER A 104 10.06 7.75 -7.17
CA SER A 104 9.23 8.45 -6.17
C SER A 104 7.72 8.38 -6.47
N ILE A 105 7.10 7.21 -6.21
CA ILE A 105 5.73 6.87 -6.66
C ILE A 105 4.59 7.49 -5.83
N ILE A 106 4.84 7.90 -4.58
CA ILE A 106 3.77 8.37 -3.68
C ILE A 106 3.94 9.88 -3.40
N PRO A 107 3.00 10.74 -3.84
CA PRO A 107 3.16 12.18 -3.73
C PRO A 107 2.89 12.73 -2.32
N ASP A 108 3.54 13.87 -2.06
CA ASP A 108 3.29 14.90 -1.05
C ASP A 108 2.12 14.65 -0.07
N ARG A 109 2.49 14.43 1.21
CA ARG A 109 1.78 14.71 2.49
C ARG A 109 0.31 14.30 2.70
N ARG A 110 -0.52 14.03 1.69
CA ARG A 110 -2.00 14.06 1.83
C ARG A 110 -2.72 12.71 1.78
N GLY A 111 -2.18 11.69 1.09
CA GLY A 111 -2.84 10.39 0.94
C GLY A 111 -2.95 9.54 2.23
N ARG A 112 -4.17 9.16 2.62
CA ARG A 112 -4.56 8.16 3.67
C ARG A 112 -5.46 7.10 3.00
N LEU A 113 -5.55 5.81 3.32
CA LEU A 113 -6.32 4.87 2.44
C LEU A 113 -7.75 4.48 2.90
N ARG A 114 -8.70 4.43 1.93
CA ARG A 114 -10.16 4.15 2.12
C ARG A 114 -10.66 2.90 1.39
N LYS A 115 -10.21 2.64 0.15
CA LYS A 115 -10.68 1.49 -0.64
C LYS A 115 -9.67 1.05 -1.69
N LEU A 116 -9.40 -0.25 -1.75
CA LEU A 116 -8.65 -0.89 -2.82
C LEU A 116 -9.66 -1.48 -3.82
N LEU A 117 -9.55 -1.11 -5.10
CA LEU A 117 -10.39 -1.63 -6.18
C LEU A 117 -9.50 -2.20 -7.29
N SER A 118 -9.61 -3.50 -7.56
CA SER A 118 -9.02 -4.10 -8.75
C SER A 118 -9.72 -3.54 -10.00
N SER A 119 -8.95 -3.01 -10.95
CA SER A 119 -9.48 -2.40 -12.16
C SER A 119 -9.39 -3.39 -13.32
N ASN A 120 -10.52 -4.03 -13.68
CA ASN A 120 -10.62 -4.68 -14.98
C ASN A 120 -10.55 -3.61 -16.08
N SER A 121 -9.62 -3.78 -17.01
CA SER A 121 -9.54 -2.94 -18.20
C SER A 121 -10.72 -3.25 -19.13
N LEU A 122 -11.68 -2.33 -19.23
CA LEU A 122 -12.57 -2.29 -20.38
C LEU A 122 -11.83 -1.61 -21.53
N SER A 123 -11.23 -2.44 -22.39
CA SER A 123 -10.95 -2.07 -23.76
C SER A 123 -12.26 -1.63 -24.43
N ARG A 124 -12.28 -0.45 -25.05
CA ARG A 124 -13.14 -0.19 -26.21
C ARG A 124 -12.48 0.84 -27.11
N GLN A 125 -12.16 0.40 -28.31
CA GLN A 125 -11.92 1.26 -29.45
C GLN A 125 -13.25 1.92 -29.85
N ALA A 126 -13.19 3.20 -30.19
CA ALA A 126 -13.97 3.87 -31.23
C ALA A 126 -13.29 5.22 -31.48
#